data_AF-A0A318KLW7-F1
#
_entry.id   AF-A0A318KLW7-F1
#
_cell.length_a   1.000
_cell.length_b   1.000
_cell.length_c   1.000
_cell.angle_alpha   90.00
_cell.angle_beta   90.00
_cell.angle_gamma   90.00
#
_symmetry.space_group_name_H-M   'P 1'
#
loop_
_entity.id
_entity.type
_entity.pdbx_description
1 polymer ?
#
loop_
_entity_poly.entity_id
_entity_poly.type
_entity_poly.pdbx_seq_one_letter_code
_entity_poly.pdbx_strand_id
1 'polypeptide(L)'
;MFLQAIKPANGPEAIGPYSPAVKLGDFVYVSGQLPADPKSGDIVGTTIKEQTQQAIANLENVLAEMNLELRHVVKTTVFMSDLNEFNEFNEAYAEAFTAPYPARSCVQVAALPKGAKVEIECLVIDTLIYEQQMAASSCGGCCGGCGSEGGCGSDCEGCQ
;
A
#
# COMPACT_ATOMS: atom_id res chain seq x y z
N MET A 1 -19.01 13.19 -4.17
CA MET A 1 -18.86 12.84 -2.73
C MET A 1 -17.37 12.72 -2.47
N PHE A 2 -16.81 13.46 -1.52
CA PHE A 2 -15.35 13.45 -1.28
C PHE A 2 -14.87 12.17 -0.58
N LEU A 3 -15.78 11.43 0.04
CA LEU A 3 -15.55 10.17 0.72
C LEU A 3 -15.99 9.01 -0.18
N GLN A 4 -15.13 8.02 -0.38
CA GLN A 4 -15.44 6.81 -1.15
C GLN A 4 -15.00 5.57 -0.37
N ALA A 5 -15.92 4.64 -0.12
CA ALA A 5 -15.58 3.32 0.42
C ALA A 5 -14.97 2.45 -0.68
N ILE A 6 -13.88 1.77 -0.34
CA ILE A 6 -13.16 0.85 -1.23
C ILE A 6 -13.44 -0.57 -0.77
N LYS A 7 -13.88 -1.40 -1.70
CA LYS A 7 -14.18 -2.81 -1.47
C LYS A 7 -13.31 -3.64 -2.41
N PRO A 8 -12.27 -4.31 -1.90
CA PRO A 8 -11.45 -5.15 -2.74
C PRO A 8 -12.16 -6.42 -3.17
N ALA A 9 -11.99 -6.78 -4.44
CA ALA A 9 -12.44 -8.05 -4.99
C ALA A 9 -11.64 -9.22 -4.40
N ASN A 10 -10.37 -8.99 -4.07
CA ASN A 10 -9.43 -10.00 -3.57
C ASN A 10 -8.95 -9.76 -2.13
N GLY A 11 -9.70 -8.99 -1.33
CA GLY A 11 -9.39 -8.77 0.09
C GLY A 11 -10.35 -9.49 1.03
N PRO A 12 -10.01 -9.64 2.33
CA PRO A 12 -10.92 -10.20 3.31
C PRO A 12 -12.24 -9.41 3.36
N GLU A 13 -13.36 -10.12 3.36
CA GLU A 13 -14.67 -9.48 3.46
C GLU A 13 -14.84 -8.81 4.83
N ALA A 14 -15.41 -7.60 4.85
CA ALA A 14 -15.68 -6.89 6.09
C ALA A 14 -16.81 -7.59 6.86
N ILE A 15 -16.47 -8.23 7.99
CA ILE A 15 -17.43 -8.97 8.84
C ILE A 15 -18.22 -8.02 9.78
N GLY A 16 -17.96 -6.72 9.75
CA GLY A 16 -18.57 -5.71 10.63
C GLY A 16 -18.89 -4.38 9.93
N PRO A 17 -19.40 -3.37 10.66
CA PRO A 17 -19.82 -2.08 10.12
C PRO A 17 -18.60 -1.17 9.84
N TYR A 18 -17.67 -1.63 9.01
CA TYR A 18 -16.50 -0.88 8.57
C TYR A 18 -16.22 -1.13 7.09
N SER A 19 -15.45 -0.24 6.47
CA SER A 19 -14.98 -0.41 5.09
C SER A 19 -13.52 -0.90 5.10
N PRO A 20 -13.13 -1.82 4.22
CA PRO A 20 -11.73 -2.25 4.11
C PRO A 20 -10.76 -1.08 3.92
N ALA A 21 -11.15 -0.10 3.10
CA ALA A 21 -10.52 1.20 3.07
C ALA A 21 -11.53 2.31 2.72
N VAL A 22 -11.14 3.55 3.01
CA VAL A 22 -11.90 4.75 2.64
C VAL A 22 -10.94 5.77 2.04
N LYS A 23 -11.29 6.30 0.85
CA LYS A 23 -10.57 7.36 0.17
C LYS A 23 -11.23 8.71 0.43
N LEU A 24 -10.43 9.71 0.82
CA LEU A 24 -10.81 11.10 1.04
C LEU A 24 -9.81 12.02 0.32
N GLY A 25 -10.19 12.48 -0.88
CA GLY A 25 -9.26 13.19 -1.76
C GLY A 25 -8.05 12.31 -2.10
N ASP A 26 -6.86 12.79 -1.78
CA ASP A 26 -5.60 12.08 -2.03
C ASP A 26 -5.23 11.12 -0.90
N PHE A 27 -5.93 11.15 0.24
CA PHE A 27 -5.64 10.26 1.36
C PHE A 27 -6.49 9.01 1.32
N VAL A 28 -5.87 7.86 1.59
CA VAL A 28 -6.55 6.59 1.73
C VAL A 28 -6.26 6.03 3.13
N TYR A 29 -7.34 5.78 3.87
CA TYR A 29 -7.32 5.18 5.18
C TYR A 29 -7.66 3.70 5.03
N VAL A 30 -6.71 2.84 5.33
CA VAL A 30 -6.88 1.38 5.27
C VAL A 30 -7.13 0.86 6.67
N SER A 31 -8.22 0.10 6.83
CA SER A 31 -8.56 -0.55 8.10
C SER A 31 -7.49 -1.57 8.50
N GLY A 32 -7.50 -2.01 9.75
CA GLY A 32 -6.61 -3.06 10.24
C GLY A 32 -6.71 -4.34 9.40
N GLN A 33 -5.59 -4.73 8.80
CA GLN A 33 -5.47 -5.95 8.02
C GLN A 33 -5.03 -7.09 8.94
N LEU A 34 -5.93 -8.05 9.10
CA LEU A 34 -5.65 -9.32 9.77
C LEU A 34 -4.98 -10.29 8.78
N PRO A 35 -4.25 -11.28 9.28
CA PRO A 35 -3.67 -12.37 8.49
C PRO A 35 -4.74 -13.40 8.07
N ALA A 36 -5.87 -12.93 7.56
CA ALA A 36 -6.98 -13.78 7.13
C ALA A 36 -6.87 -14.14 5.65
N ASP A 37 -7.17 -15.38 5.27
CA ASP A 37 -7.29 -15.77 3.86
C ASP A 37 -8.50 -15.04 3.23
N PRO A 38 -8.35 -14.32 2.10
CA PRO A 38 -9.46 -13.59 1.49
C PRO A 38 -10.64 -14.47 1.05
N LYS A 39 -10.42 -15.77 0.80
CA LYS A 39 -11.44 -16.72 0.34
C LYS A 39 -12.14 -17.41 1.49
N SER A 40 -11.39 -17.90 2.49
CA SER A 40 -11.98 -18.64 3.62
C SER A 40 -12.31 -17.74 4.81
N GLY A 41 -11.61 -16.63 4.96
CA GLY A 41 -11.67 -15.76 6.13
C GLY A 41 -10.94 -16.31 7.36
N ASP A 42 -10.27 -17.45 7.27
CA ASP A 42 -9.53 -18.04 8.39
C ASP A 42 -8.14 -17.43 8.54
N ILE A 43 -7.59 -17.47 9.76
CA ILE A 43 -6.24 -17.01 10.01
C ILE A 43 -5.23 -17.95 9.33
N VAL A 44 -4.35 -17.38 8.51
CA VAL A 44 -3.29 -18.09 7.78
C VAL A 44 -2.03 -18.14 8.64
N GLY A 45 -1.45 -19.32 8.76
CA GLY A 45 -0.17 -19.51 9.44
C GLY A 45 -0.28 -19.51 10.96
N THR A 46 0.77 -20.03 11.59
CA THR A 46 0.86 -20.17 13.05
C THR A 46 1.99 -19.32 13.64
N THR A 47 2.95 -18.92 12.80
CA THR A 47 4.06 -18.07 13.17
C THR A 47 3.74 -16.60 12.92
N ILE A 48 4.43 -15.70 13.64
CA ILE A 48 4.32 -14.27 13.38
C ILE A 48 4.72 -13.92 11.95
N LYS A 49 5.69 -14.65 11.38
CA LYS A 49 6.24 -14.40 10.04
C LYS A 49 5.18 -14.63 8.96
N GLU A 50 4.55 -15.82 8.96
CA GLU A 50 3.49 -16.19 8.03
C GLU A 50 2.30 -15.24 8.13
N GLN A 51 1.90 -14.90 9.36
CA GLN A 51 0.80 -13.99 9.59
C GLN A 51 1.13 -12.57 9.11
N THR A 52 2.34 -12.08 9.35
CA THR A 52 2.78 -10.77 8.85
C THR A 52 2.75 -10.71 7.33
N GLN A 53 3.24 -11.75 6.65
CA GLN A 53 3.20 -11.85 5.20
C GLN A 53 1.76 -11.83 4.66
N GLN A 54 0.84 -12.59 5.28
CA GLN A 54 -0.56 -12.58 4.86
C GLN A 54 -1.25 -11.23 5.12
N ALA A 55 -0.99 -10.59 6.26
CA ALA A 55 -1.55 -9.28 6.58
C ALA A 55 -1.10 -8.21 5.58
N ILE A 56 0.17 -8.25 5.16
CA ILE A 56 0.71 -7.35 4.14
C ILE A 56 0.15 -7.69 2.75
N ALA A 57 0.03 -8.96 2.38
CA ALA A 57 -0.60 -9.37 1.12
C ALA A 57 -2.07 -8.88 1.02
N ASN A 58 -2.80 -8.92 2.13
CA ASN A 58 -4.15 -8.37 2.19
C ASN A 58 -4.16 -6.85 2.00
N LEU A 59 -3.18 -6.16 2.59
CA LEU A 59 -2.97 -4.72 2.39
C LEU A 59 -2.70 -4.42 0.90
N GLU A 60 -1.81 -5.17 0.25
CA GLU A 60 -1.54 -5.04 -1.19
C GLU A 60 -2.80 -5.24 -2.04
N ASN A 61 -3.62 -6.25 -1.72
CA ASN A 61 -4.88 -6.48 -2.42
C ASN A 61 -5.85 -5.30 -2.27
N VAL A 62 -5.90 -4.65 -1.11
CA VAL A 62 -6.70 -3.44 -0.90
C VAL A 62 -6.17 -2.29 -1.75
N LEU A 63 -4.85 -2.09 -1.79
CA LEU A 63 -4.23 -1.01 -2.55
C LEU A 63 -4.37 -1.19 -4.06
N ALA A 64 -4.27 -2.42 -4.55
CA ALA A 64 -4.35 -2.76 -5.97
C ALA A 64 -5.68 -2.32 -6.60
N GLU A 65 -6.78 -2.32 -5.84
CA GLU A 65 -8.09 -1.82 -6.31
C GLU A 65 -8.08 -0.33 -6.70
N MET A 66 -7.13 0.42 -6.16
CA MET A 66 -6.93 1.83 -6.45
C MET A 66 -5.72 2.06 -7.37
N ASN A 67 -5.13 1.00 -7.91
CA ASN A 67 -3.84 1.03 -8.62
C ASN A 67 -2.70 1.61 -7.75
N LEU A 68 -2.80 1.42 -6.43
CA LEU A 68 -1.77 1.80 -5.47
C LEU A 68 -0.94 0.58 -5.07
N GLU A 69 0.21 0.86 -4.50
CA GLU A 69 1.26 -0.10 -4.15
C GLU A 69 1.83 0.25 -2.77
N LEU A 70 2.59 -0.66 -2.14
CA LEU A 70 3.21 -0.43 -0.83
C LEU A 70 4.07 0.83 -0.75
N ARG A 71 4.68 1.28 -1.86
CA ARG A 71 5.46 2.54 -1.92
C ARG A 71 4.66 3.80 -1.61
N HIS A 72 3.33 3.73 -1.72
CA HIS A 72 2.43 4.84 -1.43
C HIS A 72 2.05 4.92 0.06
N VAL A 73 2.44 3.91 0.86
CA VAL A 73 2.17 3.86 2.28
C VAL A 73 3.11 4.82 3.02
N VAL A 74 2.54 5.78 3.75
CA VAL A 74 3.32 6.79 4.48
C VAL A 74 3.41 6.52 5.98
N LYS A 75 2.42 5.83 6.54
CA LYS A 75 2.37 5.47 7.97
C LYS A 75 1.72 4.11 8.14
N THR A 76 2.32 3.26 8.98
CA THR A 76 1.70 2.02 9.47
C THR A 76 1.57 2.05 10.99
N THR A 77 0.47 1.50 11.51
CA THR A 77 0.36 1.14 12.92
C THR A 77 0.23 -0.37 12.99
N VAL A 78 1.11 -0.98 13.77
CA VAL A 78 1.23 -2.43 13.92
C VAL A 78 0.82 -2.78 15.33
N PHE A 79 -0.17 -3.65 15.44
CA PHE A 79 -0.61 -4.24 16.70
C PHE A 79 -0.12 -5.68 16.75
N MET A 80 0.62 -6.04 17.79
CA MET A 80 1.13 -7.39 18.00
C MET A 80 0.52 -7.99 19.27
N SER A 81 0.28 -9.31 19.28
CA SER A 81 -0.13 -10.02 20.49
C SER A 81 1.04 -10.24 21.46
N ASP A 82 2.27 -10.38 20.93
CA ASP A 82 3.48 -10.64 21.72
C ASP A 82 4.70 -9.94 21.09
N LEU A 83 5.28 -8.96 21.79
CA LEU A 83 6.48 -8.25 21.32
C LEU A 83 7.77 -9.08 21.45
N ASN A 84 7.74 -10.24 22.10
CA ASN A 84 8.89 -11.16 22.05
C ASN A 84 9.13 -11.66 20.60
N GLU A 85 8.09 -11.65 19.76
CA GLU A 85 8.14 -12.04 18.34
C GLU A 85 8.56 -10.88 17.40
N PHE A 86 8.98 -9.73 17.95
CA PHE A 86 9.23 -8.50 17.18
C PHE A 86 10.36 -8.63 16.14
N ASN A 87 11.39 -9.43 16.41
CA ASN A 87 12.49 -9.63 15.46
C ASN A 87 12.01 -10.37 14.21
N GLU A 88 11.29 -11.48 14.38
CA GLU A 88 10.72 -12.27 13.29
C GLU A 88 9.66 -11.46 12.50
N PHE A 89 8.87 -10.65 13.20
CA PHE A 89 7.96 -9.68 12.56
C PHE A 89 8.73 -8.70 11.65
N ASN A 90 9.84 -8.12 12.14
CA ASN A 90 10.61 -7.15 11.36
C ASN A 90 11.25 -7.76 10.12
N GLU A 91 11.66 -9.02 10.18
CA GLU A 91 12.18 -9.74 9.00
C GLU A 91 11.11 -9.83 7.91
N ALA A 92 9.91 -10.33 8.23
CA ALA A 92 8.79 -10.35 7.28
C ALA A 92 8.40 -8.95 6.78
N TYR A 93 8.39 -7.95 7.67
CA TYR A 93 8.05 -6.58 7.29
C TYR A 93 9.07 -5.99 6.31
N ALA A 94 10.36 -6.26 6.51
CA ALA A 94 11.44 -5.79 5.65
C ALA A 94 11.55 -6.54 4.32
N GLU A 95 10.99 -7.75 4.22
CA GLU A 95 10.84 -8.46 2.95
C GLU A 95 9.82 -7.76 2.02
N ALA A 96 8.80 -7.11 2.59
CA ALA A 96 7.73 -6.46 1.81
C ALA A 96 7.93 -4.96 1.57
N PHE A 97 8.34 -4.20 2.61
CA PHE A 97 8.58 -2.77 2.48
C PHE A 97 10.05 -2.48 2.12
N THR A 98 10.27 -1.49 1.26
CA THR A 98 11.60 -1.00 0.88
C THR A 98 11.77 0.48 1.23
N ALA A 99 13.01 0.99 1.20
CA ALA A 99 13.28 2.39 1.49
C ALA A 99 12.77 3.32 0.37
N PRO A 100 12.20 4.51 0.69
CA PRO A 100 11.96 5.03 2.04
C PRO A 100 10.84 4.28 2.75
N TYR A 101 11.12 3.78 3.96
CA TYR A 101 10.14 3.03 4.74
C TYR A 101 9.02 3.94 5.26
N PRO A 102 7.79 3.44 5.42
CA PRO A 102 6.72 4.17 6.09
C PRO A 102 7.13 4.55 7.52
N ALA A 103 6.64 5.69 8.01
CA ALA A 103 6.65 5.94 9.44
C ALA A 103 5.90 4.80 10.14
N ARG A 104 6.33 4.39 11.34
CA ARG A 104 5.77 3.19 11.99
C ARG A 104 5.58 3.39 13.49
N SER A 105 4.46 2.88 13.99
CA SER A 105 4.22 2.64 15.42
C SER A 105 3.96 1.16 15.61
N CYS A 106 4.62 0.51 16.56
CA CYS A 106 4.38 -0.90 16.89
C CYS A 106 4.13 -1.03 18.39
N VAL A 107 3.03 -1.69 18.76
CA VAL A 107 2.61 -1.84 20.15
C VAL A 107 2.10 -3.26 20.41
N GLN A 108 2.32 -3.76 21.62
CA GLN A 108 1.63 -4.95 22.09
C GLN A 108 0.21 -4.60 22.52
N VAL A 109 -0.75 -5.42 22.16
CA VAL A 109 -2.15 -5.30 22.60
C VAL A 109 -2.59 -6.55 23.36
N ALA A 110 -3.64 -6.42 24.17
CA ALA A 110 -4.12 -7.53 25.00
C ALA A 110 -4.67 -8.72 24.18
N ALA A 111 -5.33 -8.42 23.06
CA ALA A 111 -5.86 -9.43 22.14
C ALA A 111 -6.11 -8.79 20.76
N LEU A 112 -6.07 -9.63 19.73
CA LEU A 112 -6.47 -9.29 18.37
C LEU A 112 -7.67 -10.16 17.94
N PRO A 113 -8.50 -9.69 17.01
CA PRO A 113 -9.60 -10.48 16.47
C PRO A 113 -9.14 -11.85 15.96
N LYS A 114 -9.98 -12.88 16.17
CA LYS A 114 -9.72 -14.28 15.78
C LYS A 114 -8.43 -14.88 16.36
N GLY A 115 -7.83 -14.26 17.38
CA GLY A 115 -6.58 -14.75 17.98
C GLY A 115 -5.36 -14.57 17.09
N ALA A 116 -5.41 -13.62 16.14
CA ALA A 116 -4.26 -13.27 15.32
C ALA A 116 -3.07 -12.78 16.18
N LYS A 117 -1.87 -12.94 15.65
CA LYS A 117 -0.63 -12.45 16.26
C LYS A 117 -0.27 -11.03 15.84
N VAL A 118 -0.77 -10.59 14.68
CA VAL A 118 -0.51 -9.26 14.13
C VAL A 118 -1.75 -8.70 13.44
N GLU A 119 -1.91 -7.38 13.51
CA GLU A 119 -2.84 -6.59 12.72
C GLU A 119 -2.14 -5.31 12.26
N ILE A 120 -2.29 -4.94 10.99
CA ILE A 120 -1.61 -3.79 10.39
C ILE A 120 -2.62 -2.86 9.74
N GLU A 121 -2.73 -1.63 10.25
CA GLU A 121 -3.42 -0.54 9.56
C GLU A 121 -2.41 0.38 8.86
N CYS A 122 -2.86 1.10 7.83
CA CYS A 122 -2.01 2.06 7.17
C CYS A 122 -2.74 3.30 6.64
N LEU A 123 -1.95 4.38 6.54
CA LEU A 123 -2.30 5.59 5.83
C LEU A 123 -1.49 5.63 4.53
N VAL A 124 -2.19 5.89 3.43
CA VAL A 124 -1.65 5.91 2.09
C VAL A 124 -1.97 7.25 1.43
N ILE A 125 -1.04 7.73 0.61
CA ILE A 125 -1.23 8.90 -0.24
C ILE A 125 -1.35 8.43 -1.70
N ASP A 126 -2.45 8.79 -2.36
CA ASP A 126 -2.64 8.60 -3.79
C ASP A 126 -1.91 9.70 -4.54
N THR A 127 -0.72 9.36 -5.06
CA THR A 127 0.11 10.27 -5.85
C THR A 127 -0.08 10.13 -7.35
N LEU A 128 -0.96 9.23 -7.82
CA LEU A 128 -1.04 8.85 -9.23
C LEU A 128 -1.34 10.04 -10.14
N ILE A 129 -2.22 10.95 -9.70
CA ILE A 129 -2.55 12.17 -10.45
C ILE A 129 -1.31 13.06 -10.61
N TYR A 130 -0.52 13.23 -9.53
CA TYR A 130 0.69 14.05 -9.56
C TYR A 130 1.79 13.41 -10.41
N GLU A 131 1.95 12.09 -10.33
CA GLU A 131 2.90 11.32 -11.14
C GLU A 131 2.60 11.46 -12.63
N GLN A 132 1.32 11.34 -13.02
CA GLN A 132 0.89 11.54 -14.42
C GLN A 132 1.14 12.98 -14.89
N GLN A 133 0.86 13.97 -14.06
CA GLN A 133 1.11 15.38 -14.39
C GLN A 133 2.61 15.66 -14.56
N MET A 134 3.45 15.13 -13.68
CA MET A 134 4.91 15.26 -13.78
C MET A 134 5.42 14.59 -15.05
N ALA A 135 4.97 13.37 -15.36
CA ALA A 135 5.33 12.67 -16.60
C ALA A 135 4.90 13.46 -17.85
N ALA A 136 3.67 13.97 -17.90
CA ALA A 136 3.18 14.78 -19.01
C ALA A 136 3.96 16.10 -19.17
N SER A 137 4.33 16.75 -18.06
CA SER A 137 5.14 17.97 -18.08
C SER A 137 6.59 17.75 -18.52
N SER A 138 7.17 16.57 -18.24
CA SER A 138 8.50 16.20 -18.74
C SER A 138 8.54 15.94 -20.25
N CYS A 139 7.43 15.54 -20.87
CA CYS A 139 7.32 15.41 -22.32
C CYS A 139 7.02 16.73 -23.05
N GLY A 140 6.58 17.78 -22.35
CA GLY A 140 6.23 19.09 -22.94
C GLY A 140 7.42 19.99 -23.27
N GLY A 141 8.64 19.64 -22.84
CA GLY A 141 9.84 20.48 -22.97
C GLY A 141 10.54 20.46 -24.34
N CYS A 142 10.18 19.54 -25.24
CA CYS A 142 10.86 19.38 -26.54
C CYS A 142 10.13 19.99 -27.75
N CYS A 143 9.02 20.72 -27.56
CA CYS A 143 8.24 21.30 -28.67
C CYS A 143 8.25 22.84 -28.66
N GLY A 144 9.39 23.44 -28.32
CA GLY A 144 9.57 24.89 -28.21
C GLY A 144 10.71 25.44 -29.05
N GLY A 145 10.61 25.33 -30.38
CA GLY A 145 11.37 26.17 -31.31
C GLY A 145 12.79 25.72 -31.66
N CYS A 146 12.93 24.74 -32.55
CA CYS A 146 14.12 24.63 -33.39
C CYS A 146 14.05 25.66 -34.53
N GLY A 147 14.28 26.92 -34.17
CA GLY A 147 14.61 27.99 -35.10
C GLY A 147 16.13 28.06 -35.29
N SER A 148 16.58 27.75 -36.50
CA SER A 148 17.92 28.00 -37.09
C SER A 148 19.17 27.53 -36.33
N GLU A 149 19.82 26.54 -36.95
CA GLU A 149 21.22 26.11 -36.79
C GLU A 149 21.51 24.97 -35.79
N GLY A 150 21.33 23.73 -36.29
CA GLY A 150 22.42 22.75 -36.23
C GLY A 150 22.42 21.72 -35.10
N GLY A 151 21.58 20.68 -35.24
CA GLY A 151 21.97 19.30 -34.91
C GLY A 151 21.46 18.71 -33.59
N CYS A 152 20.24 18.17 -33.61
CA CYS A 152 19.85 17.11 -32.67
C CYS A 152 20.47 15.78 -33.12
N GLY A 153 21.15 15.09 -32.20
CA GLY A 153 21.65 13.73 -32.39
C GLY A 153 20.53 12.76 -32.77
N SER A 154 20.91 11.74 -33.52
CA SER A 154 20.08 10.96 -34.44
C SER A 154 19.16 9.90 -33.83
N ASP A 155 18.48 10.14 -32.71
CA ASP A 155 17.61 9.11 -32.10
C ASP A 155 16.30 9.68 -31.53
N CYS A 156 15.53 10.38 -32.38
CA CYS A 156 14.11 10.67 -32.14
C CYS A 156 13.23 9.77 -33.01
N GLU A 157 13.21 8.47 -32.73
CA GLU A 157 12.16 7.56 -33.20
C GLU A 157 11.14 7.38 -32.08
N GLY A 158 9.92 7.89 -32.23
CA GLY A 158 8.83 7.58 -31.29
C GLY A 158 7.70 8.59 -31.11
N CYS A 159 7.67 9.73 -31.81
CA CYS A 159 6.45 10.55 -31.87
C CYS A 159 5.51 10.04 -32.98
N GLN A 160 4.63 9.10 -32.63
CA GLN A 160 3.37 8.86 -33.31
C GLN A 160 2.23 8.91 -32.30
#